data_AF-A0A385D6I7-F1
#
_entry.id   AF-A0A385D6I7-F1
#
_cell.length_a   1.000
_cell.length_b   1.000
_cell.length_c   1.000
_cell.angle_alpha   90.00
_cell.angle_beta   90.00
_cell.angle_gamma   90.00
#
_symmetry.space_group_name_H-M   'P 1'
#
loop_
_entity.id
_entity.type
_entity.pdbx_description
1 polymer ?
#
loop_
_entity_poly.entity_id
_entity_poly.type
_entity_poly.pdbx_seq_one_letter_code
_entity_poly.pdbx_strand_id
1 'polypeptide(L)'
;MTTEDVAAATVPVTGETTLRRRELLPLWQVLHGRLSSGRPVTRVRLGPLDEPQREALADLLGLDRMPDARPFVALARLEEAVTELSGRTVREVVAALVGPLGDRAGERRRQEDDRAGLWAWLAGHETVRAQPALADWAASCRASGLAGGSAARTRALLTDALTVLAALPGQAEPLPVFAARVLDGHAHALDDGAPLSTLVLRALATLYDTASPQSAAERRALWSRAGVADDELSSTVLLGGLRPLGDGLLARVARLCAEAGQAASLTLAHVRRPGALTLPATAASLVVHVVENPSILALALRRFGSDCPPLVCVSGWPNNAAIQLLRLLADQGAALRYHGDFDGEGIRIAAYVLAKTGAHPWRMTAADYRSAAVRNAHGPQPGRISEAPWDPQLAEAMAECDIAVVEELVADVLLEDLAAATARQERPLAVRNPPGG
;
A
#
# COMPACT_ATOMS: atom_id res chain seq x y z
N MET A 1 18.39 74.36 -6.33
CA MET A 1 18.82 74.09 -7.72
C MET A 1 17.88 73.03 -8.24
N THR A 2 17.09 73.41 -9.23
CA THR A 2 15.93 72.73 -9.82
C THR A 2 16.31 71.48 -10.60
N THR A 3 15.62 70.37 -10.34
CA THR A 3 15.46 69.28 -11.31
C THR A 3 14.00 68.82 -11.20
N GLU A 4 13.19 69.36 -12.10
CA GLU A 4 11.83 68.90 -12.38
C GLU A 4 11.92 67.49 -12.97
N ASP A 5 11.37 66.53 -12.24
CA ASP A 5 11.13 65.18 -12.72
C ASP A 5 9.82 65.20 -13.51
N VAL A 6 9.93 65.35 -14.84
CA VAL A 6 8.78 65.30 -15.74
C VAL A 6 8.33 63.85 -15.81
N ALA A 7 7.35 63.52 -14.98
CA ALA A 7 6.53 62.32 -15.12
C ALA A 7 5.88 62.36 -16.52
N ALA A 8 6.43 61.59 -17.45
CA ALA A 8 5.83 61.33 -18.75
C ALA A 8 4.51 60.58 -18.53
N ALA A 9 3.42 61.34 -18.47
CA ALA A 9 2.08 60.81 -18.61
C ALA A 9 1.97 60.23 -20.03
N THR A 10 2.07 58.91 -20.15
CA THR A 10 1.72 58.16 -21.37
C THR A 10 0.27 58.50 -21.73
N VAL A 11 0.11 59.38 -22.72
CA VAL A 11 -1.17 59.63 -23.38
C VAL A 11 -1.62 58.28 -23.96
N PRO A 12 -2.82 57.77 -23.63
CA PRO A 12 -3.28 56.53 -24.23
C PRO A 12 -3.37 56.75 -25.74
N VAL A 13 -2.67 55.92 -26.50
CA VAL A 13 -2.77 55.86 -27.96
C VAL A 13 -4.26 55.73 -28.29
N THR A 14 -4.76 56.50 -29.26
CA THR A 14 -6.19 56.63 -29.60
C THR A 14 -6.92 55.29 -29.80
N GLY A 15 -6.19 54.22 -30.12
CA GLY A 15 -6.70 52.85 -30.23
C GLY A 15 -7.01 52.15 -28.89
N GLU A 16 -6.33 52.47 -27.78
CA GLU A 16 -6.64 51.89 -26.46
C GLU A 16 -7.98 52.37 -25.91
N THR A 17 -8.36 53.61 -26.21
CA THR A 17 -9.68 54.16 -25.87
C THR A 17 -10.81 53.43 -26.62
N THR A 18 -10.58 53.01 -27.87
CA THR A 18 -11.55 52.25 -28.66
C THR A 18 -11.79 50.86 -28.05
N LEU A 19 -10.73 50.17 -27.61
CA LEU A 19 -10.86 48.83 -27.00
C LEU A 19 -11.59 48.84 -25.66
N ARG A 20 -11.60 49.98 -24.95
CA ARG A 20 -12.29 50.17 -23.65
C ARG A 20 -13.74 50.61 -23.78
N ARG A 21 -14.28 50.77 -25.00
CA ARG A 21 -15.69 51.05 -25.23
C ARG A 21 -16.58 50.05 -24.50
N ARG A 22 -17.59 50.55 -23.78
CA ARG A 22 -18.49 49.70 -22.98
C ARG A 22 -19.28 48.73 -23.88
N GLU A 23 -19.51 49.13 -25.12
CA GLU A 23 -20.17 48.36 -26.17
C GLU A 23 -19.36 47.12 -26.58
N LEU A 24 -18.04 47.08 -26.34
CA LEU A 24 -17.18 45.91 -26.61
C LEU A 24 -17.04 44.97 -25.41
N LEU A 25 -17.57 45.33 -24.23
CA LEU A 25 -17.47 44.49 -23.04
C LEU A 25 -18.05 43.07 -23.22
N PRO A 26 -19.20 42.86 -23.90
CA PRO A 26 -19.72 41.51 -24.16
C PRO A 26 -18.77 40.65 -25.00
N LEU A 27 -18.06 41.26 -25.96
CA LEU A 27 -17.02 40.59 -26.75
C LEU A 27 -15.88 40.11 -25.84
N TRP A 28 -15.36 41.01 -25.00
CA TRP A 28 -14.24 40.68 -24.10
C TRP A 28 -14.63 39.62 -23.06
N GLN A 29 -15.87 39.62 -22.56
CA GLN A 29 -16.38 38.58 -21.65
C GLN A 29 -16.50 37.22 -22.33
N VAL A 30 -17.01 37.15 -23.56
CA VAL A 30 -17.08 35.90 -24.33
C VAL A 30 -15.68 35.37 -24.64
N LEU A 31 -14.76 36.25 -25.05
CA LEU A 31 -13.36 35.89 -25.28
C LEU A 31 -12.69 35.42 -23.99
N HIS A 32 -12.90 36.09 -22.86
CA HIS A 32 -12.37 35.68 -21.55
C HIS A 32 -12.83 34.26 -21.21
N GLY A 33 -14.12 33.97 -21.34
CA GLY A 33 -14.66 32.64 -21.07
C GLY A 33 -14.07 31.55 -21.99
N ARG A 34 -13.90 31.86 -23.28
CA ARG A 34 -13.40 30.91 -24.29
C ARG A 34 -11.88 30.71 -24.17
N LEU A 35 -11.10 31.78 -24.00
CA LEU A 35 -9.66 31.72 -23.79
C LEU A 35 -9.30 31.11 -22.44
N SER A 36 -10.14 31.30 -21.42
CA SER A 36 -10.01 30.63 -20.11
C SER A 36 -10.40 29.15 -20.14
N SER A 37 -10.86 28.61 -21.28
CA SER A 37 -11.17 27.19 -21.40
C SER A 37 -9.93 26.30 -21.49
N GLY A 38 -8.77 26.86 -21.84
CA GLY A 38 -7.53 26.11 -22.09
C GLY A 38 -7.50 25.32 -23.41
N ARG A 39 -8.51 25.51 -24.28
CA ARG A 39 -8.58 24.87 -25.60
C ARG A 39 -8.26 25.88 -26.71
N PRO A 40 -7.72 25.46 -27.86
CA PRO A 40 -7.53 26.33 -29.01
C PRO A 40 -8.85 27.00 -29.40
N VAL A 41 -8.83 28.33 -29.55
CA VAL A 41 -9.99 29.13 -29.98
C VAL A 41 -9.73 29.63 -31.38
N THR A 42 -10.52 29.17 -32.36
CA THR A 42 -10.42 29.65 -33.75
C THR A 42 -11.49 30.68 -34.09
N ARG A 43 -12.66 30.57 -33.45
CA ARG A 43 -13.79 31.49 -33.59
C ARG A 43 -14.63 31.56 -32.32
N VAL A 44 -15.28 32.69 -32.11
CA VAL A 44 -16.24 32.93 -31.02
C VAL A 44 -17.59 33.33 -31.57
N ARG A 45 -18.66 32.83 -30.95
CA ARG A 45 -20.02 33.27 -31.24
C ARG A 45 -20.39 34.34 -30.23
N LEU A 46 -20.79 35.51 -30.71
CA LEU A 46 -21.21 36.63 -29.87
C LEU A 46 -22.73 36.72 -29.82
N GLY A 47 -23.24 37.41 -28.80
CA GLY A 47 -24.61 37.90 -28.75
C GLY A 47 -25.65 37.04 -28.04
N PRO A 48 -26.92 37.51 -28.04
CA PRO A 48 -27.44 38.59 -28.88
C PRO A 48 -26.82 39.97 -28.55
N LEU A 49 -26.34 40.67 -29.57
CA LEU A 49 -25.78 42.03 -29.47
C LEU A 49 -26.85 43.07 -29.82
N ASP A 50 -26.89 44.17 -29.07
CA ASP A 50 -27.71 45.35 -29.41
C ASP A 50 -27.07 46.19 -30.52
N GLU A 51 -27.78 47.21 -31.00
CA GLU A 51 -27.33 48.03 -32.13
C GLU A 51 -26.02 48.79 -31.85
N PRO A 52 -25.83 49.46 -30.68
CA PRO A 52 -24.55 50.05 -30.30
C PRO A 52 -23.38 49.03 -30.23
N GLN A 53 -23.63 47.82 -29.73
CA GLN A 53 -22.62 46.76 -29.68
C GLN A 53 -22.25 46.24 -31.07
N ARG A 54 -23.23 46.15 -31.99
CA ARG A 54 -22.99 45.75 -33.38
C ARG A 54 -22.16 46.79 -34.13
N GLU A 55 -22.44 48.07 -33.91
CA GLU A 55 -21.69 49.19 -34.49
C GLU A 55 -20.24 49.20 -33.98
N ALA A 56 -20.04 49.12 -32.66
CA ALA A 56 -18.71 49.06 -32.07
C ALA A 56 -17.89 47.85 -32.55
N LEU A 57 -18.54 46.70 -32.77
CA LEU A 57 -17.89 45.51 -33.34
C LEU A 57 -17.52 45.70 -34.82
N ALA A 58 -18.37 46.38 -35.60
CA ALA A 58 -18.09 46.72 -37.00
C ALA A 58 -16.89 47.66 -37.09
N ASP A 59 -16.85 48.70 -36.26
CA ASP A 59 -15.76 49.66 -36.16
C ASP A 59 -14.43 48.96 -35.81
N LEU A 60 -14.46 48.09 -34.79
CA LEU A 60 -13.26 47.35 -34.36
C LEU A 60 -12.68 46.47 -35.46
N LEU A 61 -13.54 45.85 -36.28
CA LEU A 61 -13.15 44.88 -37.30
C LEU A 61 -13.03 45.50 -38.71
N GLY A 62 -13.27 46.80 -38.86
CA GLY A 62 -13.29 47.49 -40.16
C GLY A 62 -14.31 46.92 -41.13
N LEU A 63 -15.52 46.60 -40.67
CA LEU A 63 -16.56 45.97 -41.50
C LEU A 63 -17.42 47.00 -42.24
N ASP A 64 -17.58 46.83 -43.55
CA ASP A 64 -18.45 47.68 -44.40
C ASP A 64 -19.96 47.49 -44.16
N ARG A 65 -20.35 46.49 -43.35
CA ARG A 65 -21.74 46.15 -43.06
C ARG A 65 -21.93 45.82 -41.59
N MET A 66 -23.10 46.18 -41.07
CA MET A 66 -23.48 45.88 -39.70
C MET A 66 -23.57 44.34 -39.47
N PRO A 67 -22.85 43.76 -38.50
CA PRO A 67 -22.89 42.32 -38.19
C PRO A 67 -24.30 41.84 -37.82
N ASP A 68 -24.59 40.54 -37.93
CA ASP A 68 -25.83 39.97 -37.38
C ASP A 68 -25.94 40.16 -35.85
N ALA A 69 -27.13 39.98 -35.27
CA ALA A 69 -27.31 40.03 -33.82
C ALA A 69 -26.52 38.93 -33.07
N ARG A 70 -26.17 37.81 -33.73
CA ARG A 70 -25.36 36.72 -33.14
C ARG A 70 -24.20 36.30 -34.05
N PRO A 71 -23.21 37.17 -34.28
CA PRO A 71 -22.18 36.93 -35.29
C PRO A 71 -21.16 35.89 -34.80
N PHE A 72 -20.53 35.21 -35.76
CA PHE A 72 -19.30 34.45 -35.51
C PHE A 72 -18.10 35.30 -35.93
N VAL A 73 -17.15 35.46 -35.02
CA VAL A 73 -15.92 36.23 -35.29
C VAL A 73 -14.73 35.29 -35.19
N ALA A 74 -13.90 35.26 -36.24
CA ALA A 74 -12.64 34.52 -36.25
C ALA A 74 -11.65 35.19 -35.29
N LEU A 75 -10.95 34.41 -34.47
CA LEU A 75 -9.99 34.97 -33.52
C LEU A 75 -8.84 35.68 -34.25
N ALA A 76 -8.38 35.15 -35.39
CA ALA A 76 -7.33 35.77 -36.18
C ALA A 76 -7.65 37.22 -36.60
N ARG A 77 -8.91 37.50 -36.97
CA ARG A 77 -9.36 38.86 -37.31
C ARG A 77 -9.37 39.80 -36.11
N LEU A 78 -9.71 39.27 -34.93
CA LEU A 78 -9.63 40.04 -33.69
C LEU A 78 -8.17 40.29 -33.29
N GLU A 79 -7.28 39.32 -33.50
CA GLU A 79 -5.83 39.48 -33.24
C GLU A 79 -5.23 40.55 -34.14
N GLU A 80 -5.55 40.55 -35.44
CA GLU A 80 -5.13 41.60 -36.39
C GLU A 80 -5.58 42.99 -35.93
N ALA A 81 -6.89 43.18 -35.70
CA ALA A 81 -7.44 44.46 -35.28
C ALA A 81 -6.90 44.95 -33.92
N VAL A 82 -6.78 44.05 -32.94
CA VAL A 82 -6.26 44.42 -31.60
C VAL A 82 -4.77 44.75 -31.66
N THR A 83 -4.00 44.02 -32.45
CA THR A 83 -2.56 44.29 -32.65
C THR A 83 -2.36 45.63 -33.34
N GLU A 84 -3.14 45.94 -34.37
CA GLU A 84 -3.06 47.22 -35.08
C GLU A 84 -3.42 48.42 -34.19
N LEU A 85 -4.45 48.28 -33.34
CA LEU A 85 -4.93 49.37 -32.48
C LEU A 85 -4.10 49.60 -31.21
N SER A 86 -3.47 48.56 -30.68
CA SER A 86 -2.83 48.62 -29.35
C SER A 86 -1.42 48.07 -29.26
N GLY A 87 -0.93 47.37 -30.30
CA GLY A 87 0.35 46.65 -30.27
C GLY A 87 0.37 45.44 -29.33
N ARG A 88 -0.78 45.04 -28.77
CA ARG A 88 -0.93 43.92 -27.83
C ARG A 88 -1.73 42.79 -28.46
N THR A 89 -1.60 41.59 -27.90
CA THR A 89 -2.44 40.44 -28.29
C THR A 89 -3.84 40.55 -27.69
N VAL A 90 -4.83 39.89 -28.32
CA VAL A 90 -6.19 39.76 -27.74
C VAL A 90 -6.13 39.18 -26.33
N ARG A 91 -5.22 38.23 -26.09
CA ARG A 91 -5.05 37.58 -24.80
C ARG A 91 -4.64 38.58 -23.70
N GLU A 92 -3.72 39.48 -24.00
CA GLU A 92 -3.28 40.55 -23.07
C GLU A 92 -4.37 41.60 -22.84
N VAL A 93 -5.09 42.00 -23.89
CA VAL A 93 -6.18 42.98 -23.78
C VAL A 93 -7.34 42.42 -22.96
N VAL A 94 -7.76 41.17 -23.22
CA VAL A 94 -8.80 40.51 -22.43
C VAL A 94 -8.38 40.34 -20.97
N ALA A 95 -7.11 40.00 -20.73
CA ALA A 95 -6.58 39.89 -19.36
C ALA A 95 -6.60 41.23 -18.61
N ALA A 96 -6.27 42.32 -19.30
CA ALA A 96 -6.29 43.67 -18.73
C ALA A 96 -7.71 44.21 -18.49
N LEU A 97 -8.67 43.89 -19.38
CA LEU A 97 -10.03 44.43 -19.32
C LEU A 97 -11.00 43.62 -18.45
N VAL A 98 -10.85 42.30 -18.41
CA VAL A 98 -11.78 41.38 -17.70
C VAL A 98 -11.12 40.72 -16.50
N GLY A 99 -9.80 40.53 -16.53
CA GLY A 99 -9.03 39.86 -15.49
C GLY A 99 -8.24 38.65 -16.01
N PRO A 100 -7.40 38.02 -15.17
CA PRO A 100 -6.47 36.96 -15.60
C PRO A 100 -7.21 35.79 -16.27
N LEU A 101 -6.58 35.24 -17.31
CA LEU A 101 -7.11 34.12 -18.08
C LEU A 101 -6.72 32.79 -17.44
N GLY A 102 -7.71 31.94 -17.21
CA GLY A 102 -7.49 30.60 -16.67
C GLY A 102 -7.04 29.58 -17.72
N ASP A 103 -6.78 28.36 -17.25
CA ASP A 103 -6.53 27.19 -18.09
C ASP A 103 -7.35 26.00 -17.55
N ARG A 104 -8.66 26.04 -17.78
CA ARG A 104 -9.55 24.99 -17.26
C ARG A 104 -9.26 23.60 -17.85
N ALA A 105 -8.74 23.51 -19.07
CA ALA A 105 -8.41 22.23 -19.69
C ALA A 105 -7.12 21.64 -19.11
N GLY A 106 -6.06 22.43 -18.98
CA GLY A 106 -4.85 21.97 -18.32
C GLY A 106 -5.06 21.70 -16.84
N GLU A 107 -5.91 22.47 -16.16
CA GLU A 107 -6.25 22.20 -14.75
C GLU A 107 -6.96 20.87 -14.57
N ARG A 108 -7.96 20.56 -15.41
CA ARG A 108 -8.59 19.22 -15.39
C ARG A 108 -7.60 18.11 -15.68
N ARG A 109 -6.69 18.31 -16.66
CA ARG A 109 -5.67 17.32 -16.98
C ARG A 109 -4.72 17.09 -15.80
N ARG A 110 -4.24 18.15 -15.15
CA ARG A 110 -3.41 18.04 -13.94
C ARG A 110 -4.13 17.29 -12.83
N GLN A 111 -5.41 17.58 -12.59
CA GLN A 111 -6.20 16.85 -11.59
C GLN A 111 -6.41 15.37 -11.94
N GLU A 112 -6.61 15.05 -13.22
CA GLU A 112 -6.69 13.67 -13.71
C GLU A 112 -5.36 12.93 -13.54
N ASP A 113 -4.25 13.58 -13.90
CA ASP A 113 -2.88 13.06 -13.77
C ASP A 113 -2.52 12.85 -12.29
N ASP A 114 -2.82 13.81 -11.41
CA ASP A 114 -2.59 13.70 -9.96
C ASP A 114 -3.40 12.56 -9.35
N ARG A 115 -4.67 12.41 -9.77
CA ARG A 115 -5.53 11.31 -9.33
C ARG A 115 -4.98 9.96 -9.82
N ALA A 116 -4.56 9.87 -11.09
CA ALA A 116 -3.98 8.65 -11.64
C ALA A 116 -2.67 8.29 -10.92
N GLY A 117 -1.80 9.29 -10.70
CA GLY A 117 -0.54 9.15 -9.98
C GLY A 117 -0.73 8.70 -8.53
N LEU A 118 -1.74 9.22 -7.83
CA LEU A 118 -2.08 8.77 -6.47
C LEU A 118 -2.40 7.27 -6.42
N TRP A 119 -3.28 6.79 -7.30
CA TRP A 119 -3.71 5.39 -7.25
C TRP A 119 -2.62 4.44 -7.74
N ALA A 120 -1.80 4.85 -8.72
CA ALA A 120 -0.62 4.11 -9.13
C ALA A 120 0.40 4.01 -7.99
N TRP A 121 0.64 5.10 -7.25
CA TRP A 121 1.50 5.10 -6.06
C TRP A 121 0.99 4.14 -4.98
N LEU A 122 -0.31 4.15 -4.67
CA LEU A 122 -0.88 3.26 -3.66
C LEU A 122 -0.71 1.79 -4.05
N ALA A 123 -1.04 1.43 -5.30
CA ALA A 123 -0.90 0.06 -5.78
C ALA A 123 0.56 -0.41 -5.85
N GLY A 124 1.50 0.51 -6.09
CA GLY A 124 2.93 0.24 -6.14
C GLY A 124 3.64 0.28 -4.78
N HIS A 125 2.97 0.65 -3.69
CA HIS A 125 3.59 0.82 -2.39
C HIS A 125 4.10 -0.51 -1.82
N GLU A 126 5.26 -0.51 -1.16
CA GLU A 126 5.90 -1.72 -0.64
C GLU A 126 4.98 -2.53 0.28
N THR A 127 4.25 -1.88 1.19
CA THR A 127 3.31 -2.53 2.11
C THR A 127 2.19 -3.27 1.38
N VAL A 128 1.68 -2.70 0.28
CA VAL A 128 0.60 -3.31 -0.52
C VAL A 128 1.16 -4.47 -1.33
N ARG A 129 2.35 -4.31 -1.92
CA ARG A 129 3.00 -5.37 -2.71
C ARG A 129 3.47 -6.54 -1.85
N ALA A 130 3.89 -6.29 -0.61
CA ALA A 130 4.30 -7.32 0.33
C ALA A 130 3.11 -8.14 0.86
N GLN A 131 1.89 -7.59 0.83
CA GLN A 131 0.65 -8.25 1.25
C GLN A 131 -0.39 -8.19 0.14
N PRO A 132 -0.40 -9.14 -0.82
CA PRO A 132 -1.25 -9.04 -2.01
C PRO A 132 -2.75 -8.92 -1.74
N ALA A 133 -3.23 -9.42 -0.60
CA ALA A 133 -4.61 -9.20 -0.15
C ALA A 133 -4.98 -7.71 -0.04
N LEU A 134 -4.00 -6.82 0.21
CA LEU A 134 -4.21 -5.37 0.28
C LEU A 134 -4.42 -4.71 -1.09
N ALA A 135 -4.21 -5.42 -2.22
CA ALA A 135 -4.55 -4.91 -3.54
C ALA A 135 -6.06 -4.61 -3.65
N ASP A 136 -6.90 -5.48 -3.07
CA ASP A 136 -8.36 -5.28 -3.03
C ASP A 136 -8.73 -4.08 -2.14
N TRP A 137 -8.02 -3.88 -1.03
CA TRP A 137 -8.17 -2.69 -0.20
C TRP A 137 -7.80 -1.42 -0.97
N ALA A 138 -6.70 -1.43 -1.72
CA ALA A 138 -6.28 -0.31 -2.55
C ALA A 138 -7.29 -0.01 -3.67
N ALA A 139 -7.83 -1.04 -4.32
CA ALA A 139 -8.90 -0.93 -5.31
C ALA A 139 -10.18 -0.34 -4.69
N SER A 140 -10.55 -0.80 -3.49
CA SER A 140 -11.69 -0.29 -2.73
C SER A 140 -11.53 1.19 -2.33
N CYS A 141 -10.32 1.61 -1.97
CA CYS A 141 -9.99 3.01 -1.73
C CYS A 141 -10.18 3.85 -3.01
N ARG A 142 -9.68 3.35 -4.15
CA ARG A 142 -9.84 4.00 -5.45
C ARG A 142 -11.31 4.14 -5.84
N ALA A 143 -12.12 3.12 -5.61
CA ALA A 143 -13.56 3.12 -5.88
C ALA A 143 -14.31 4.13 -4.97
N SER A 144 -13.85 4.30 -3.73
CA SER A 144 -14.42 5.27 -2.78
C SER A 144 -14.10 6.73 -3.15
N GLY A 145 -13.10 6.97 -3.99
CA GLY A 145 -12.75 8.30 -4.50
C GLY A 145 -11.81 9.09 -3.58
N LEU A 146 -11.73 10.41 -3.82
CA LEU A 146 -10.81 11.30 -3.12
C LEU A 146 -11.45 11.87 -1.84
N ALA A 147 -10.71 11.80 -0.73
CA ALA A 147 -11.08 12.41 0.54
C ALA A 147 -11.23 13.93 0.37
N GLY A 148 -12.48 14.42 0.48
CA GLY A 148 -12.80 15.83 0.26
C GLY A 148 -12.46 16.34 -1.14
N GLY A 149 -12.42 15.47 -2.15
CA GLY A 149 -12.08 15.84 -3.53
C GLY A 149 -10.60 16.16 -3.78
N SER A 150 -9.72 15.99 -2.78
CA SER A 150 -8.31 16.38 -2.87
C SER A 150 -7.38 15.17 -2.96
N ALA A 151 -6.59 15.10 -4.03
CA ALA A 151 -5.56 14.06 -4.20
C ALA A 151 -4.48 14.17 -3.11
N ALA A 152 -4.03 15.38 -2.78
CA ALA A 152 -3.04 15.61 -1.74
C ALA A 152 -3.52 15.16 -0.35
N ARG A 153 -4.76 15.51 0.03
CA ARG A 153 -5.35 15.08 1.31
C ARG A 153 -5.52 13.56 1.38
N THR A 154 -5.97 12.95 0.29
CA THR A 154 -6.11 11.49 0.20
C THR A 154 -4.76 10.81 0.32
N ARG A 155 -3.72 11.37 -0.31
CA ARG A 155 -2.35 10.87 -0.23
C ARG A 155 -1.83 10.88 1.21
N ALA A 156 -1.96 12.00 1.91
CA ALA A 156 -1.52 12.11 3.31
C ALA A 156 -2.20 11.05 4.19
N LEU A 157 -3.52 10.92 4.09
CA LEU A 157 -4.29 9.96 4.85
C LEU A 157 -3.90 8.50 4.53
N LEU A 158 -3.64 8.18 3.26
CA LEU A 158 -3.18 6.85 2.85
C LEU A 158 -1.74 6.58 3.32
N THR A 159 -0.87 7.59 3.32
CA THR A 159 0.49 7.48 3.87
C THR A 159 0.44 7.09 5.34
N ASP A 160 -0.39 7.77 6.14
CA ASP A 160 -0.57 7.43 7.55
C ASP A 160 -1.12 6.00 7.73
N ALA A 161 -2.09 5.61 6.89
CA ALA A 161 -2.65 4.26 6.93
C ALA A 161 -1.59 3.19 6.60
N LEU A 162 -0.77 3.43 5.59
CA LEU A 162 0.33 2.55 5.19
C LEU A 162 1.42 2.48 6.27
N THR A 163 1.71 3.59 6.95
CA THR A 163 2.64 3.65 8.08
C THR A 163 2.14 2.78 9.23
N VAL A 164 0.84 2.86 9.54
CA VAL A 164 0.19 1.98 10.51
C VAL A 164 0.29 0.52 10.11
N LEU A 165 -0.10 0.17 8.87
CA LEU A 165 -0.07 -1.22 8.38
C LEU A 165 1.36 -1.81 8.34
N ALA A 166 2.36 -0.99 8.03
CA ALA A 166 3.76 -1.39 8.07
C ALA A 166 4.22 -1.70 9.50
N ALA A 167 3.79 -0.90 10.48
CA ALA A 167 4.14 -1.07 11.89
C ALA A 167 3.43 -2.25 12.60
N LEU A 168 2.43 -2.87 11.98
CA LEU A 168 1.75 -4.05 12.50
C LEU A 168 2.57 -5.35 12.28
N PRO A 169 2.40 -6.39 13.11
CA PRO A 169 1.54 -6.41 14.28
C PRO A 169 2.11 -5.53 15.40
N GLY A 170 1.23 -5.00 16.25
CA GLY A 170 1.61 -4.18 17.40
C GLY A 170 2.49 -4.92 18.41
N GLN A 171 2.94 -4.24 19.45
CA GLN A 171 3.69 -4.80 20.57
C GLN A 171 2.80 -5.02 21.80
N ALA A 172 1.53 -5.35 21.58
CA ALA A 172 0.50 -5.49 22.61
C ALA A 172 0.25 -4.22 23.44
N GLU A 173 0.71 -3.05 22.99
CA GLU A 173 0.46 -1.78 23.66
C GLU A 173 -0.98 -1.29 23.44
N PRO A 174 -1.55 -0.45 24.33
CA PRO A 174 -2.86 0.17 24.10
C PRO A 174 -2.91 0.97 22.80
N LEU A 175 -4.07 1.00 22.12
CA LEU A 175 -4.24 1.67 20.83
C LEU A 175 -3.74 3.14 20.80
N PRO A 176 -3.98 3.98 21.83
CA PRO A 176 -3.45 5.35 21.83
C PRO A 176 -1.92 5.42 21.91
N VAL A 177 -1.29 4.46 22.60
CA VAL A 177 0.18 4.37 22.71
C VAL A 177 0.77 3.92 21.37
N PHE A 178 0.14 2.93 20.73
CA PHE A 178 0.50 2.50 19.37
C PHE A 178 0.39 3.66 18.37
N ALA A 179 -0.74 4.39 18.38
CA ALA A 179 -0.96 5.53 17.51
C ALA A 179 0.08 6.64 17.71
N ALA A 180 0.36 7.02 18.97
CA ALA A 180 1.36 8.04 19.28
C ALA A 180 2.77 7.64 18.81
N ARG A 181 3.13 6.35 18.92
CA ARG A 181 4.43 5.83 18.49
C ARG A 181 4.60 5.84 16.97
N VAL A 182 3.55 5.51 16.24
CA VAL A 182 3.60 5.29 14.78
C VAL A 182 3.27 6.55 13.98
N LEU A 183 2.53 7.49 14.57
CA LEU A 183 2.02 8.69 13.91
C LEU A 183 2.51 9.96 14.62
N ASP A 184 3.80 10.06 14.93
CA ASP A 184 4.45 11.29 15.44
C ASP A 184 3.72 11.98 16.61
N GLY A 185 3.27 11.20 17.60
CA GLY A 185 2.60 11.71 18.80
C GLY A 185 1.08 11.89 18.69
N HIS A 186 0.46 11.59 17.55
CA HIS A 186 -0.99 11.72 17.36
C HIS A 186 -1.76 10.52 17.97
N ALA A 187 -1.82 10.47 19.31
CA ALA A 187 -2.42 9.37 20.07
C ALA A 187 -3.89 9.06 19.72
N HIS A 188 -4.64 10.05 19.23
CA HIS A 188 -6.07 9.93 18.92
C HIS A 188 -6.37 9.73 17.43
N ALA A 189 -5.34 9.60 16.58
CA ALA A 189 -5.53 9.47 15.14
C ALA A 189 -6.25 8.17 14.73
N LEU A 190 -6.22 7.15 15.59
CA LEU A 190 -6.86 5.84 15.39
C LEU A 190 -8.14 5.66 16.21
N ASP A 191 -8.65 6.73 16.83
CA ASP A 191 -9.90 6.69 17.60
C ASP A 191 -11.10 6.27 16.73
N ASP A 192 -12.12 5.73 17.40
CA ASP A 192 -13.36 5.30 16.76
C ASP A 192 -14.00 6.44 15.96
N GLY A 193 -14.27 6.19 14.68
CA GLY A 193 -14.88 7.16 13.77
C GLY A 193 -13.88 8.09 13.07
N ALA A 194 -12.59 8.06 13.42
CA ALA A 194 -11.57 8.76 12.64
C ALA A 194 -11.45 8.16 11.22
N PRO A 195 -11.27 8.99 10.17
CA PRO A 195 -11.10 8.51 8.80
C PRO A 195 -9.92 7.53 8.66
N LEU A 196 -8.82 7.80 9.36
CA LEU A 196 -7.64 6.95 9.36
C LEU A 196 -7.93 5.59 9.98
N SER A 197 -8.55 5.57 11.17
CA SER A 197 -8.98 4.33 11.83
C SER A 197 -9.86 3.47 10.91
N THR A 198 -10.83 4.10 10.23
CA THR A 198 -11.72 3.41 9.29
C THR A 198 -10.97 2.78 8.11
N LEU A 199 -9.98 3.48 7.56
CA LEU A 199 -9.16 2.96 6.46
C LEU A 199 -8.31 1.78 6.89
N VAL A 200 -7.67 1.87 8.05
CA VAL A 200 -6.84 0.78 8.58
C VAL A 200 -7.70 -0.44 8.93
N LEU A 201 -8.84 -0.24 9.59
CA LEU A 201 -9.74 -1.35 9.93
C LEU A 201 -10.30 -2.04 8.67
N ARG A 202 -10.58 -1.30 7.60
CA ARG A 202 -10.94 -1.90 6.29
C ARG A 202 -9.78 -2.70 5.69
N ALA A 203 -8.55 -2.22 5.81
CA ALA A 203 -7.37 -2.97 5.37
C ALA A 203 -7.21 -4.27 6.17
N LEU A 204 -7.36 -4.22 7.50
CA LEU A 204 -7.29 -5.39 8.37
C LEU A 204 -8.41 -6.39 8.06
N ALA A 205 -9.63 -5.92 7.86
CA ALA A 205 -10.74 -6.79 7.45
C ALA A 205 -10.46 -7.47 6.10
N THR A 206 -9.87 -6.75 5.14
CA THR A 206 -9.46 -7.32 3.84
C THR A 206 -8.34 -8.34 3.98
N LEU A 207 -7.37 -8.07 4.86
CA LEU A 207 -6.22 -8.93 5.12
C LEU A 207 -6.64 -10.24 5.79
N TYR A 208 -7.52 -10.16 6.79
CA TYR A 208 -8.04 -11.31 7.54
C TYR A 208 -9.25 -11.97 6.88
N ASP A 209 -9.68 -11.48 5.71
CA ASP A 209 -10.82 -11.97 4.97
C ASP A 209 -12.12 -12.00 5.79
N THR A 210 -12.32 -10.96 6.60
CA THR A 210 -13.51 -10.79 7.46
C THR A 210 -14.40 -9.66 6.95
N ALA A 211 -15.66 -9.66 7.39
CA ALA A 211 -16.54 -8.52 7.17
C ALA A 211 -15.97 -7.23 7.81
N SER A 212 -16.35 -6.08 7.25
CA SER A 212 -16.02 -4.79 7.86
C SER A 212 -16.71 -4.66 9.23
N PRO A 213 -16.01 -4.17 10.27
CA PRO A 213 -16.55 -4.13 11.62
C PRO A 213 -17.70 -3.13 11.73
N GLN A 214 -18.83 -3.58 12.26
CA GLN A 214 -20.06 -2.80 12.48
C GLN A 214 -20.18 -2.30 13.92
N SER A 215 -19.51 -2.93 14.87
CA SER A 215 -19.58 -2.59 16.30
C SER A 215 -18.23 -2.21 16.90
N ALA A 216 -18.25 -1.51 18.04
CA ALA A 216 -17.02 -1.19 18.79
C ALA A 216 -16.30 -2.47 19.28
N ALA A 217 -17.04 -3.54 19.56
CA ALA A 217 -16.47 -4.82 19.94
C ALA A 217 -15.70 -5.44 18.77
N GLU A 218 -16.27 -5.46 17.57
CA GLU A 218 -15.59 -5.96 16.36
C GLU A 218 -14.35 -5.14 15.99
N ARG A 219 -14.39 -3.81 16.15
CA ARG A 219 -13.21 -2.96 15.94
C ARG A 219 -12.09 -3.29 16.92
N ARG A 220 -12.41 -3.46 18.20
CA ARG A 220 -11.43 -3.88 19.22
C ARG A 220 -10.86 -5.26 18.94
N ALA A 221 -11.70 -6.20 18.50
CA ALA A 221 -11.25 -7.54 18.12
C ALA A 221 -10.28 -7.51 16.93
N LEU A 222 -10.52 -6.66 15.92
CA LEU A 222 -9.59 -6.50 14.80
C LEU A 222 -8.26 -5.87 15.22
N TRP A 223 -8.28 -4.85 16.08
CA TRP A 223 -7.05 -4.27 16.62
C TRP A 223 -6.26 -5.28 17.47
N SER A 224 -6.95 -6.05 18.31
CA SER A 224 -6.36 -7.13 19.11
C SER A 224 -5.75 -8.22 18.23
N ARG A 225 -6.45 -8.66 17.18
CA ARG A 225 -5.91 -9.60 16.17
C ARG A 225 -4.70 -9.04 15.42
N ALA A 226 -4.65 -7.72 15.21
CA ALA A 226 -3.49 -7.01 14.68
C ALA A 226 -2.38 -6.77 15.72
N GLY A 227 -2.52 -7.30 16.93
CA GLY A 227 -1.51 -7.24 17.97
C GLY A 227 -1.49 -5.94 18.77
N VAL A 228 -2.54 -5.12 18.67
CA VAL A 228 -2.71 -3.88 19.44
C VAL A 228 -3.69 -4.12 20.58
N ALA A 229 -3.33 -3.74 21.80
CA ALA A 229 -4.05 -4.08 23.03
C ALA A 229 -4.29 -5.61 23.17
N ASP A 230 -3.32 -6.39 22.72
CA ASP A 230 -3.30 -7.85 22.81
C ASP A 230 -2.89 -8.32 24.21
N ASP A 231 -3.36 -9.49 24.63
CA ASP A 231 -3.06 -10.03 25.96
C ASP A 231 -1.77 -10.86 25.95
N GLU A 232 -0.82 -10.52 26.84
CA GLU A 232 0.51 -11.17 26.85
C GLU A 232 0.49 -12.64 27.28
N LEU A 233 -0.60 -13.10 27.90
CA LEU A 233 -0.71 -14.46 28.46
C LEU A 233 -1.52 -15.40 27.56
N SER A 234 -2.52 -14.87 26.85
CA SER A 234 -3.40 -15.64 25.96
C SER A 234 -2.77 -15.86 24.58
N SER A 235 -1.98 -14.88 24.09
CA SER A 235 -1.22 -15.03 22.85
C SER A 235 -0.06 -16.00 23.06
N THR A 236 -0.10 -17.15 22.37
CA THR A 236 0.87 -18.23 22.49
C THR A 236 1.42 -18.69 21.14
N VAL A 237 2.62 -19.25 21.16
CA VAL A 237 3.27 -19.90 20.01
C VAL A 237 3.82 -21.26 20.44
N LEU A 238 3.71 -22.25 19.56
CA LEU A 238 4.24 -23.59 19.80
C LEU A 238 5.65 -23.72 19.20
N LEU A 239 6.56 -24.29 19.98
CA LEU A 239 7.96 -24.46 19.63
C LEU A 239 8.41 -25.89 19.92
N GLY A 240 8.99 -26.57 18.94
CA GLY A 240 9.60 -27.90 19.08
C GLY A 240 11.07 -27.90 18.67
N GLY A 241 11.87 -28.77 19.29
CA GLY A 241 13.23 -29.09 18.85
C GLY A 241 14.30 -28.00 19.02
N LEU A 242 13.95 -26.77 19.40
CA LEU A 242 14.91 -25.68 19.54
C LEU A 242 15.71 -25.81 20.84
N ARG A 243 17.04 -25.78 20.70
CA ARG A 243 18.00 -25.88 21.80
C ARG A 243 18.91 -24.65 21.87
N PRO A 244 18.38 -23.49 22.27
CA PRO A 244 19.20 -22.28 22.39
C PRO A 244 20.19 -22.40 23.56
N LEU A 245 21.29 -21.65 23.50
CA LEU A 245 22.24 -21.45 24.60
C LEU A 245 21.80 -20.27 25.49
N GLY A 246 22.33 -20.23 26.71
CA GLY A 246 22.02 -19.18 27.70
C GLY A 246 21.08 -19.65 28.82
N ASP A 247 20.95 -18.83 29.85
CA ASP A 247 20.19 -19.12 31.06
C ASP A 247 18.85 -18.38 31.13
N GLY A 248 18.45 -17.63 30.09
CA GLY A 248 17.14 -16.98 30.01
C GLY A 248 15.98 -17.97 30.13
N LEU A 249 14.81 -17.50 30.60
CA LEU A 249 13.64 -18.35 30.84
C LEU A 249 13.21 -19.08 29.56
N LEU A 250 13.14 -18.37 28.43
CA LEU A 250 12.78 -18.97 27.14
C LEU A 250 13.77 -20.08 26.78
N ALA A 251 15.07 -19.83 26.96
CA ALA A 251 16.11 -20.78 26.62
C ALA A 251 16.01 -22.07 27.45
N ARG A 252 15.74 -21.95 28.76
CA ARG A 252 15.56 -23.10 29.65
C ARG A 252 14.32 -23.91 29.31
N VAL A 253 13.17 -23.25 29.10
CA VAL A 253 11.92 -23.92 28.76
C VAL A 253 12.04 -24.65 27.42
N ALA A 254 12.59 -23.98 26.40
CA ALA A 254 12.79 -24.59 25.09
C ALA A 254 13.68 -25.84 25.16
N ARG A 255 14.82 -25.78 25.87
CA ARG A 255 15.71 -26.93 26.04
C ARG A 255 15.05 -28.09 26.80
N LEU A 256 14.37 -27.82 27.91
CA LEU A 256 13.69 -28.87 28.69
C LEU A 256 12.64 -29.61 27.86
N CYS A 257 11.82 -28.86 27.10
CA CYS A 257 10.84 -29.44 26.20
C CYS A 257 11.51 -30.23 25.07
N ALA A 258 12.57 -29.69 24.45
CA ALA A 258 13.31 -30.38 23.39
C ALA A 258 13.97 -31.69 23.89
N GLU A 259 14.56 -31.70 25.09
CA GLU A 259 15.14 -32.90 25.71
C GLU A 259 14.08 -33.96 26.02
N ALA A 260 12.87 -33.53 26.40
CA ALA A 260 11.74 -34.43 26.63
C ALA A 260 11.04 -34.87 25.33
N GLY A 261 11.42 -34.36 24.14
CA GLY A 261 10.72 -34.61 22.89
C GLY A 261 9.31 -34.03 22.85
N GLN A 262 9.09 -32.90 23.53
CA GLN A 262 7.80 -32.22 23.66
C GLN A 262 7.83 -30.82 23.06
N ALA A 263 6.66 -30.30 22.69
CA ALA A 263 6.50 -28.89 22.34
C ALA A 263 6.48 -28.02 23.60
N ALA A 264 7.12 -26.86 23.53
CA ALA A 264 6.89 -25.75 24.43
C ALA A 264 5.72 -24.89 23.91
N SER A 265 4.80 -24.51 24.78
CA SER A 265 3.85 -23.41 24.52
C SER A 265 4.38 -22.15 25.19
N LEU A 266 4.79 -21.18 24.39
CA LEU A 266 5.38 -19.93 24.87
C LEU A 266 4.35 -18.80 24.73
N THR A 267 4.05 -18.13 25.83
CA THR A 267 3.23 -16.92 25.82
C THR A 267 4.03 -15.74 25.24
N LEU A 268 3.34 -14.70 24.79
CA LEU A 268 3.97 -13.45 24.36
C LEU A 268 4.84 -12.86 25.49
N ALA A 269 4.41 -12.98 26.75
CA ALA A 269 5.21 -12.59 27.91
C ALA A 269 6.60 -13.26 27.96
N HIS A 270 6.68 -14.57 27.65
CA HIS A 270 7.96 -15.30 27.58
C HIS A 270 8.84 -14.78 26.44
N VAL A 271 8.25 -14.49 25.29
CA VAL A 271 8.97 -14.03 24.09
C VAL A 271 9.49 -12.60 24.25
N ARG A 272 8.72 -11.69 24.88
CA ARG A 272 9.13 -10.30 25.13
C ARG A 272 10.23 -10.17 26.18
N ARG A 273 10.29 -11.12 27.11
CA ARG A 273 11.27 -11.14 28.20
C ARG A 273 12.03 -12.48 28.15
N PRO A 274 12.76 -12.75 27.07
CA PRO A 274 13.35 -14.08 26.83
C PRO A 274 14.52 -14.37 27.80
N GLY A 275 15.13 -13.32 28.36
CA GLY A 275 16.39 -13.38 29.10
C GLY A 275 17.58 -13.58 28.14
N ALA A 276 18.73 -13.97 28.68
CA ALA A 276 19.90 -14.27 27.85
C ALA A 276 19.64 -15.53 27.01
N LEU A 277 19.65 -15.35 25.69
CA LEU A 277 19.45 -16.41 24.71
C LEU A 277 20.35 -16.15 23.51
N THR A 278 21.03 -17.20 23.05
CA THR A 278 21.76 -17.20 21.78
C THR A 278 21.51 -18.53 21.06
N LEU A 279 21.58 -18.53 19.73
CA LEU A 279 21.49 -19.76 18.96
C LEU A 279 22.86 -20.44 18.89
N PRO A 280 22.92 -21.79 18.84
CA PRO A 280 24.18 -22.50 18.68
C PRO A 280 24.93 -22.01 17.43
N ALA A 281 26.21 -21.67 17.59
CA ALA A 281 27.06 -21.28 16.48
C ALA A 281 27.43 -22.52 15.65
N THR A 282 26.85 -22.64 14.46
CA THR A 282 27.14 -23.69 13.49
C THR A 282 27.75 -23.12 12.21
N ALA A 283 28.47 -23.95 11.44
CA ALA A 283 29.13 -23.51 10.20
C ALA A 283 28.14 -22.99 9.14
N ALA A 284 26.89 -23.45 9.20
CA ALA A 284 25.76 -22.86 8.49
C ALA A 284 24.78 -22.27 9.52
N SER A 285 24.01 -21.24 9.16
CA SER A 285 22.93 -20.72 10.02
C SER A 285 21.95 -21.82 10.42
N LEU A 286 21.48 -21.80 11.67
CA LEU A 286 20.43 -22.69 12.15
C LEU A 286 19.18 -22.48 11.30
N VAL A 287 18.63 -23.55 10.75
CA VAL A 287 17.36 -23.50 10.01
C VAL A 287 16.22 -23.80 10.99
N VAL A 288 15.28 -22.87 11.11
CA VAL A 288 14.03 -23.05 11.86
C VAL A 288 12.90 -23.17 10.85
N HIS A 289 12.25 -24.32 10.84
CA HIS A 289 11.07 -24.52 10.01
C HIS A 289 9.86 -23.92 10.73
N VAL A 290 8.92 -23.40 9.96
CA VAL A 290 7.70 -22.78 10.44
C VAL A 290 6.54 -23.44 9.70
N VAL A 291 5.57 -23.93 10.46
CA VAL A 291 4.38 -24.60 9.93
C VAL A 291 3.13 -23.88 10.41
N GLU A 292 2.07 -23.98 9.64
CA GLU A 292 0.79 -23.39 10.02
C GLU A 292 0.06 -24.27 11.04
N ASN A 293 0.03 -25.58 10.79
CA ASN A 293 -0.86 -26.51 11.46
C ASN A 293 -0.17 -27.27 12.62
N PRO A 294 -0.76 -27.27 13.84
CA PRO A 294 -0.23 -28.03 14.96
C PRO A 294 -0.06 -29.53 14.71
N SER A 295 -0.84 -30.11 13.79
CA SER A 295 -0.73 -31.52 13.39
C SER A 295 0.67 -31.85 12.88
N ILE A 296 1.31 -30.96 12.12
CA ILE A 296 2.65 -31.18 11.55
C ILE A 296 3.70 -31.19 12.66
N LEU A 297 3.61 -30.25 13.61
CA LEU A 297 4.47 -30.25 14.79
C LEU A 297 4.29 -31.54 15.62
N ALA A 298 3.05 -31.98 15.83
CA ALA A 298 2.77 -33.21 16.56
C ALA A 298 3.34 -34.45 15.83
N LEU A 299 3.25 -34.51 14.50
CA LEU A 299 3.85 -35.58 13.70
C LEU A 299 5.38 -35.55 13.76
N ALA A 300 6.00 -34.37 13.70
CA ALA A 300 7.45 -34.22 13.82
C ALA A 300 7.95 -34.70 15.19
N LEU A 301 7.32 -34.27 16.28
CA LEU A 301 7.68 -34.71 17.63
C LEU A 301 7.50 -36.22 17.82
N ARG A 302 6.43 -36.81 17.26
CA ARG A 302 6.23 -38.27 17.28
C ARG A 302 7.32 -39.02 16.51
N ARG A 303 7.76 -38.48 15.38
CA ARG A 303 8.76 -39.13 14.51
C ARG A 303 10.17 -39.02 15.06
N PHE A 304 10.54 -37.86 15.62
CA PHE A 304 11.92 -37.53 15.97
C PHE A 304 12.19 -37.48 17.47
N GLY A 305 11.16 -37.39 18.32
CA GLY A 305 11.32 -37.31 19.76
C GLY A 305 12.25 -36.16 20.18
N SER A 306 13.28 -36.47 20.97
CA SER A 306 14.29 -35.50 21.41
C SER A 306 15.16 -34.95 20.28
N ASP A 307 15.21 -35.64 19.14
CA ASP A 307 16.03 -35.28 17.99
C ASP A 307 15.23 -34.47 16.95
N CYS A 308 14.05 -33.98 17.33
CA CYS A 308 13.22 -33.13 16.49
C CYS A 308 14.00 -31.87 16.08
N PRO A 309 14.07 -31.54 14.78
CA PRO A 309 14.61 -30.27 14.31
C PRO A 309 13.84 -29.07 14.87
N PRO A 310 14.46 -27.88 14.93
CA PRO A 310 13.76 -26.65 15.31
C PRO A 310 12.56 -26.38 14.40
N LEU A 311 11.38 -26.33 15.03
CA LEU A 311 10.10 -26.15 14.36
C LEU A 311 9.21 -25.20 15.18
N VAL A 312 8.66 -24.18 14.54
CA VAL A 312 7.70 -23.24 15.12
C VAL A 312 6.35 -23.47 14.45
N CYS A 313 5.26 -23.54 15.22
CA CYS A 313 3.91 -23.61 14.68
C CYS A 313 3.16 -22.31 15.01
N VAL A 314 2.63 -21.66 13.96
CA VAL A 314 1.89 -20.38 14.09
C VAL A 314 0.40 -20.56 14.34
N SER A 315 -0.14 -21.77 14.13
CA SER A 315 -1.53 -22.15 14.42
C SER A 315 -2.56 -21.29 13.68
N GLY A 316 -2.44 -21.22 12.35
CA GLY A 316 -3.24 -20.34 11.50
C GLY A 316 -2.69 -18.92 11.45
N TRP A 317 -3.58 -17.91 11.53
CA TRP A 317 -3.17 -16.51 11.46
C TRP A 317 -2.21 -16.14 12.60
N PRO A 318 -0.97 -15.70 12.32
CA PRO A 318 0.07 -15.58 13.32
C PRO A 318 -0.23 -14.41 14.27
N ASN A 319 -0.32 -14.74 15.55
CA ASN A 319 -0.44 -13.76 16.63
C ASN A 319 0.93 -13.10 16.95
N ASN A 320 0.92 -12.20 17.93
CA ASN A 320 2.12 -11.50 18.37
C ASN A 320 3.22 -12.43 18.90
N ALA A 321 2.87 -13.47 19.67
CA ALA A 321 3.86 -14.39 20.22
C ALA A 321 4.62 -15.10 19.09
N ALA A 322 3.91 -15.52 18.04
CA ALA A 322 4.49 -16.14 16.86
C ALA A 322 5.43 -15.18 16.10
N ILE A 323 4.93 -14.00 15.71
CA ILE A 323 5.74 -13.04 14.94
C ILE A 323 6.96 -12.55 15.74
N GLN A 324 6.81 -12.28 17.04
CA GLN A 324 7.93 -11.83 17.86
C GLN A 324 8.96 -12.94 18.09
N LEU A 325 8.53 -14.21 18.24
CA LEU A 325 9.47 -15.33 18.37
C LEU A 325 10.26 -15.50 17.08
N LEU A 326 9.59 -15.47 15.93
CA LEU A 326 10.25 -15.60 14.63
C LEU A 326 11.25 -14.46 14.40
N ARG A 327 10.88 -13.20 14.69
CA ARG A 327 11.81 -12.05 14.64
C ARG A 327 13.00 -12.23 15.58
N LEU A 328 12.75 -12.62 16.83
CA LEU A 328 13.82 -12.89 17.80
C LEU A 328 14.81 -13.95 17.26
N LEU A 329 14.31 -15.02 16.65
CA LEU A 329 15.16 -16.07 16.08
C LEU A 329 15.95 -15.57 14.86
N ALA A 330 15.31 -14.80 13.97
CA ALA A 330 15.96 -14.20 12.81
C ALA A 330 17.06 -13.20 13.22
N ASP A 331 16.80 -12.36 14.23
CA ASP A 331 17.77 -11.42 14.80
C ASP A 331 18.97 -12.14 15.44
N GLN A 332 18.78 -13.38 15.91
CA GLN A 332 19.85 -14.26 16.37
C GLN A 332 20.51 -15.06 15.24
N GLY A 333 20.19 -14.77 13.97
CA GLY A 333 20.82 -15.35 12.78
C GLY A 333 20.19 -16.65 12.27
N ALA A 334 19.01 -17.04 12.74
CA ALA A 334 18.30 -18.20 12.19
C ALA A 334 17.79 -17.92 10.78
N ALA A 335 17.88 -18.93 9.90
CA ALA A 335 17.18 -18.93 8.63
C ALA A 335 15.79 -19.53 8.83
N LEU A 336 14.74 -18.74 8.57
CA LEU A 336 13.34 -19.17 8.74
C LEU A 336 12.79 -19.73 7.42
N ARG A 337 12.07 -20.85 7.50
CA ARG A 337 11.44 -21.53 6.36
C ARG A 337 9.98 -21.85 6.65
N TYR A 338 9.06 -21.19 5.96
CA TYR A 338 7.63 -21.31 6.22
C TYR A 338 6.92 -22.21 5.21
N HIS A 339 6.06 -23.08 5.72
CA HIS A 339 5.06 -23.84 4.97
C HIS A 339 3.68 -23.66 5.62
N GLY A 340 2.63 -23.81 4.82
CA GLY A 340 1.24 -23.69 5.23
C GLY A 340 0.30 -24.21 4.14
N ASP A 341 -1.00 -24.04 4.36
CA ASP A 341 -2.02 -24.58 3.46
C ASP A 341 -1.98 -23.93 2.07
N PHE A 342 -2.27 -24.72 1.04
CA PHE A 342 -2.57 -24.19 -0.30
C PHE A 342 -4.06 -23.91 -0.43
N ASP A 343 -4.51 -22.86 0.23
CA ASP A 343 -5.80 -22.23 0.01
C ASP A 343 -5.67 -20.70 0.07
N GLY A 344 -6.78 -19.99 -0.11
CA GLY A 344 -6.79 -18.54 -0.10
C GLY A 344 -6.28 -17.93 1.21
N GLU A 345 -6.59 -18.55 2.36
CA GLU A 345 -6.14 -18.06 3.68
C GLU A 345 -4.67 -18.39 3.93
N GLY A 346 -4.25 -19.62 3.68
CA GLY A 346 -2.87 -20.09 3.82
C GLY A 346 -1.89 -19.26 2.99
N ILE A 347 -2.24 -18.88 1.75
CA ILE A 347 -1.41 -17.99 0.92
C ILE A 347 -1.28 -16.58 1.54
N ARG A 348 -2.35 -16.04 2.14
CA ARG A 348 -2.30 -14.74 2.83
C ARG A 348 -1.48 -14.83 4.12
N ILE A 349 -1.61 -15.90 4.88
CA ILE A 349 -0.81 -16.16 6.09
C ILE A 349 0.66 -16.26 5.72
N ALA A 350 1.00 -17.03 4.68
CA ALA A 350 2.36 -17.16 4.18
C ALA A 350 2.96 -15.81 3.79
N ALA A 351 2.25 -15.01 2.97
CA ALA A 351 2.68 -13.66 2.60
C ALA A 351 2.89 -12.77 3.83
N TYR A 352 2.02 -12.87 4.84
CA TYR A 352 2.14 -12.15 6.10
C TYR A 352 3.39 -12.55 6.89
N VAL A 353 3.62 -13.84 7.11
CA VAL A 353 4.78 -14.36 7.84
C VAL A 353 6.09 -13.97 7.12
N LEU A 354 6.18 -14.20 5.81
CA LEU A 354 7.36 -13.87 5.00
C LEU A 354 7.70 -12.38 5.11
N ALA A 355 6.74 -11.49 4.90
CA ALA A 355 6.98 -10.05 4.93
C ALA A 355 7.35 -9.53 6.33
N LYS A 356 6.78 -10.11 7.39
CA LYS A 356 6.98 -9.60 8.76
C LYS A 356 8.20 -10.19 9.47
N THR A 357 8.74 -11.30 8.98
CA THR A 357 9.83 -12.05 9.64
C THR A 357 11.05 -12.28 8.75
N GLY A 358 10.94 -12.06 7.44
CA GLY A 358 12.01 -12.40 6.49
C GLY A 358 12.14 -13.90 6.21
N ALA A 359 11.14 -14.70 6.61
CA ALA A 359 11.10 -16.12 6.27
C ALA A 359 11.10 -16.35 4.76
N HIS A 360 11.49 -17.56 4.35
CA HIS A 360 11.44 -18.02 2.96
C HIS A 360 10.38 -19.10 2.79
N PRO A 361 9.72 -19.18 1.62
CA PRO A 361 8.78 -20.26 1.36
C PRO A 361 9.50 -21.62 1.35
N TRP A 362 8.86 -22.62 1.94
CA TRP A 362 9.30 -24.00 1.98
C TRP A 362 8.20 -24.87 1.38
N ARG A 363 8.49 -25.53 0.25
CA ARG A 363 7.50 -26.33 -0.48
C ARG A 363 6.21 -25.57 -0.82
N MET A 364 6.31 -24.27 -1.11
CA MET A 364 5.17 -23.42 -1.44
C MET A 364 5.25 -22.86 -2.87
N THR A 365 5.82 -23.58 -3.83
CA THR A 365 5.83 -23.17 -5.24
C THR A 365 4.62 -23.71 -6.00
N ALA A 366 4.36 -23.19 -7.21
CA ALA A 366 3.36 -23.74 -8.13
C ALA A 366 3.61 -25.22 -8.45
N ALA A 367 4.87 -25.64 -8.54
CA ALA A 367 5.23 -27.04 -8.75
C ALA A 367 4.92 -27.92 -7.53
N ASP A 368 5.17 -27.42 -6.32
CA ASP A 368 4.80 -28.10 -5.09
C ASP A 368 3.27 -28.23 -4.98
N TYR A 369 2.53 -27.15 -5.27
CA TYR A 369 1.07 -27.16 -5.30
C TYR A 369 0.52 -28.19 -6.27
N ARG A 370 0.96 -28.19 -7.54
CA ARG A 370 0.47 -29.15 -8.56
C ARG A 370 0.76 -30.58 -8.14
N SER A 371 1.93 -30.84 -7.54
CA SER A 371 2.28 -32.16 -7.01
C SER A 371 1.36 -32.59 -5.87
N ALA A 372 0.99 -31.66 -4.99
CA ALA A 372 0.11 -31.90 -3.86
C ALA A 372 -1.37 -32.04 -4.28
N ALA A 373 -1.83 -31.24 -5.23
CA ALA A 373 -3.21 -31.27 -5.75
C ALA A 373 -3.57 -32.62 -6.39
N VAL A 374 -2.61 -33.30 -7.03
CA VAL A 374 -2.81 -34.68 -7.54
C VAL A 374 -3.18 -35.66 -6.42
N ARG A 375 -2.70 -35.44 -5.20
CA ARG A 375 -3.04 -36.26 -4.02
C ARG A 375 -4.44 -35.95 -3.47
N ASN A 376 -5.07 -34.87 -3.90
CA ASN A 376 -6.36 -34.37 -3.41
C ASN A 376 -7.35 -34.04 -4.53
N ALA A 377 -7.54 -34.93 -5.51
CA ALA A 377 -8.34 -34.67 -6.70
C ALA A 377 -9.81 -34.26 -6.46
N HIS A 378 -10.32 -34.41 -5.23
CA HIS A 378 -11.69 -34.04 -4.83
C HIS A 378 -11.72 -33.11 -3.61
N GLY A 379 -10.66 -32.34 -3.39
CA GLY A 379 -10.61 -31.32 -2.34
C GLY A 379 -11.63 -30.20 -2.55
N PRO A 380 -11.93 -29.41 -1.50
CA PRO A 380 -12.80 -28.26 -1.60
C PRO A 380 -12.14 -27.15 -2.43
N GLN A 381 -12.93 -26.14 -2.83
CA GLN A 381 -12.37 -24.97 -3.50
C GLN A 381 -11.46 -24.16 -2.56
N PRO A 382 -10.39 -23.53 -3.08
CA PRO A 382 -9.42 -22.77 -2.29
C PRO A 382 -9.97 -21.43 -1.77
N GLY A 383 -11.19 -21.02 -2.15
CA GLY A 383 -11.75 -19.74 -1.74
C GLY A 383 -11.07 -18.55 -2.43
N ARG A 384 -10.92 -17.42 -1.73
CA ARG A 384 -10.34 -16.18 -2.30
C ARG A 384 -8.83 -16.32 -2.48
N ILE A 385 -8.40 -16.59 -3.71
CA ILE A 385 -6.99 -16.65 -4.10
C ILE A 385 -6.40 -15.23 -4.16
N SER A 386 -5.22 -15.05 -3.57
CA SER A 386 -4.40 -13.83 -3.70
C SER A 386 -3.09 -14.19 -4.39
N GLU A 387 -2.44 -13.21 -5.04
CA GLU A 387 -1.11 -13.41 -5.60
C GLU A 387 -0.12 -13.86 -4.52
N ALA A 388 0.88 -14.67 -4.91
CA ALA A 388 1.96 -15.12 -4.05
C ALA A 388 3.26 -14.39 -4.41
N PRO A 389 3.80 -13.49 -3.56
CA PRO A 389 4.95 -12.66 -3.92
C PRO A 389 6.23 -13.45 -4.24
N TRP A 390 6.31 -14.70 -3.79
CA TRP A 390 7.46 -15.58 -3.98
C TRP A 390 7.37 -16.47 -5.22
N ASP A 391 6.17 -16.64 -5.80
CA ASP A 391 5.96 -17.44 -7.01
C ASP A 391 4.74 -16.91 -7.81
N PRO A 392 4.95 -16.16 -8.90
CA PRO A 392 3.86 -15.58 -9.67
C PRO A 392 2.99 -16.62 -10.39
N GLN A 393 3.44 -17.87 -10.52
CA GLN A 393 2.65 -18.94 -11.17
C GLN A 393 1.71 -19.67 -10.21
N LEU A 394 1.85 -19.45 -8.90
CA LEU A 394 1.10 -20.20 -7.90
C LEU A 394 -0.39 -19.85 -7.90
N ALA A 395 -0.73 -18.57 -7.96
CA ALA A 395 -2.12 -18.13 -7.98
C ALA A 395 -2.86 -18.65 -9.24
N GLU A 396 -2.19 -18.61 -10.40
CA GLU A 396 -2.71 -19.17 -11.65
C GLU A 396 -2.91 -20.69 -11.53
N ALA A 397 -1.91 -21.42 -11.03
CA ALA A 397 -2.01 -22.87 -10.83
C ALA A 397 -3.18 -23.24 -9.90
N MET A 398 -3.35 -22.51 -8.79
CA MET A 398 -4.46 -22.72 -7.85
C MET A 398 -5.83 -22.42 -8.48
N ALA A 399 -5.92 -21.38 -9.32
CA ALA A 399 -7.15 -21.05 -10.04
C ALA A 399 -7.49 -22.08 -11.13
N GLU A 400 -6.49 -22.64 -11.80
CA GLU A 400 -6.67 -23.70 -12.81
C GLU A 400 -7.14 -25.02 -12.20
N CYS A 401 -6.55 -25.42 -11.07
CA CYS A 401 -6.88 -26.67 -10.41
C CYS A 401 -8.15 -26.57 -9.54
N ASP A 402 -8.47 -25.37 -9.03
CA ASP A 402 -9.64 -25.06 -8.17
C ASP A 402 -9.78 -25.98 -6.95
N ILE A 403 -8.65 -26.39 -6.36
CA ILE A 403 -8.58 -27.32 -5.24
C ILE A 403 -7.69 -26.75 -4.13
N ALA A 404 -8.22 -26.74 -2.91
CA ALA A 404 -7.47 -26.50 -1.68
C ALA A 404 -6.65 -27.74 -1.29
N VAL A 405 -5.44 -27.54 -0.77
CA VAL A 405 -4.63 -28.63 -0.21
C VAL A 405 -4.17 -28.25 1.19
N VAL A 406 -4.65 -29.01 2.18
CA VAL A 406 -4.24 -28.85 3.59
C VAL A 406 -2.83 -29.40 3.84
N GLU A 407 -2.12 -28.83 4.81
CA GLU A 407 -0.74 -29.14 5.17
C GLU A 407 -0.53 -30.64 5.43
N GLU A 408 -1.52 -31.32 6.04
CA GLU A 408 -1.43 -32.75 6.37
C GLU A 408 -1.23 -33.67 5.16
N LEU A 409 -1.69 -33.26 3.97
CA LEU A 409 -1.58 -34.09 2.75
C LEU A 409 -0.15 -34.18 2.21
N VAL A 410 0.72 -33.29 2.66
CA VAL A 410 2.15 -33.26 2.32
C VAL A 410 3.04 -33.46 3.54
N ALA A 411 2.47 -33.85 4.68
CA ALA A 411 3.21 -34.05 5.93
C ALA A 411 4.36 -35.04 5.79
N ASP A 412 4.19 -36.11 5.00
CA ASP A 412 5.25 -37.07 4.68
C ASP A 412 6.49 -36.38 4.07
N VAL A 413 6.26 -35.53 3.06
CA VAL A 413 7.32 -34.79 2.36
C VAL A 413 7.99 -33.77 3.28
N LEU A 414 7.21 -33.05 4.09
CA LEU A 414 7.75 -32.08 5.05
C LEU A 414 8.62 -32.76 6.10
N LEU A 415 8.19 -33.92 6.62
CA LEU A 415 8.96 -34.69 7.60
C LEU A 415 10.24 -35.27 6.99
N GLU A 416 10.25 -35.64 5.71
CA GLU A 416 11.47 -36.05 5.01
C GLU A 416 12.48 -34.91 4.86
N ASP A 417 12.01 -33.72 4.51
CA ASP A 417 12.84 -32.50 4.46
C ASP A 417 13.45 -32.18 5.84
N LEU A 418 12.66 -32.30 6.92
CA LEU A 418 13.12 -32.14 8.30
C LEU A 418 14.22 -33.16 8.65
N ALA A 419 14.04 -34.44 8.31
CA ALA A 419 15.06 -35.47 8.54
C ALA A 419 16.39 -35.17 7.79
N ALA A 420 16.28 -34.68 6.55
CA ALA A 420 17.44 -34.29 5.76
C ALA A 420 18.15 -33.01 6.28
N ALA A 421 17.45 -32.18 7.04
CA ALA A 421 18.03 -31.02 7.71
C ALA A 421 18.87 -31.45 8.92
N THR A 422 18.39 -32.39 9.75
CA THR A 422 19.14 -32.95 10.89
C THR A 422 20.46 -33.54 10.44
N ALA A 423 20.44 -34.40 9.42
CA ALA A 423 21.63 -35.07 8.89
C ALA A 423 22.70 -34.09 8.35
N ARG A 424 22.30 -32.88 7.96
CA ARG A 424 23.22 -31.81 7.51
C ARG A 424 23.80 -31.01 8.67
N GLN A 425 23.07 -30.85 9.76
CA GLN A 425 23.54 -30.16 10.97
C GLN A 425 24.54 -31.03 11.77
N GLU A 426 24.42 -32.36 11.69
CA GLU A 426 25.29 -33.30 12.42
C GLU A 426 26.63 -33.61 11.72
N ARG A 427 26.85 -33.17 10.48
CA ARG A 427 28.12 -33.42 9.77
C ARG A 427 29.19 -32.38 10.13
N PRO A 428 30.22 -32.71 10.93
CA PRO A 428 31.39 -31.85 11.04
C PRO A 428 32.10 -31.77 9.67
N LEU A 429 32.50 -30.57 9.27
CA LEU A 429 33.41 -30.38 8.13
C LEU A 429 34.67 -31.18 8.41
N ALA A 430 34.90 -32.24 7.63
CA ALA A 430 36.18 -32.93 7.62
C ALA A 430 37.25 -31.89 7.23
N VAL A 431 38.03 -31.46 8.21
CA VAL A 431 39.25 -30.69 7.97
C VAL A 431 40.13 -31.57 7.10
N ARG A 432 40.22 -31.24 5.81
CA ARG A 432 41.25 -31.80 4.95
C ARG A 432 42.58 -31.32 5.52
N ASN A 433 43.24 -32.17 6.29
CA ASN A 433 44.64 -31.97 6.61
C ASN A 433 45.40 -31.86 5.27
N PRO A 434 46.19 -30.80 5.05
CA PRO A 434 47.08 -30.78 3.90
C PRO A 434 48.05 -31.97 4.03
N PRO A 435 48.43 -32.61 2.92
CA PRO A 435 49.45 -33.66 2.98
C PRO A 435 50.74 -33.01 3.47
N GLY A 436 51.17 -33.41 4.67
CA GLY A 436 52.43 -32.96 5.25
C GLY A 436 53.61 -33.73 4.64
N GLY A 437 54.69 -32.98 4.39
CA GLY A 437 56.09 -33.41 4.49
C GLY A 437 56.63 -34.26 3.36
#